data_AF-A0A0Q8E2T4-F1
#
_entry.id   AF-A0A0Q8E2T4-F1
#
_cell.length_a   1.000
_cell.length_b   1.000
_cell.length_c   1.000
_cell.angle_alpha   90.00
_cell.angle_beta   90.00
_cell.angle_gamma   90.00
#
_symmetry.space_group_name_H-M   'P 1'
#
loop_
_entity.id
_entity.type
_entity.pdbx_description
1 polymer ?
#
loop_
_entity_poly.entity_id
_entity_poly.type
_entity_poly.pdbx_seq_one_letter_code
_entity_poly.pdbx_strand_id
1 'polypeptide(L)'
;MIADEHPVLRTLLAAYLDQSVGEMSQAERIAEFVDTNDSSVVRQALADLDAVLSRPDPPTEEVQRLANHRLPDDTSTTAWLDSIRQAISTHSGVVEQSEPPGEGDGPRR
;
A
#
# COMPACT_ATOMS: atom_id res chain seq x y z
N MET A 1 -14.71 -3.59 -11.43
CA MET A 1 -13.35 -4.05 -11.82
C MET A 1 -12.39 -3.16 -11.07
N ILE A 2 -11.40 -3.71 -10.36
CA ILE A 2 -10.38 -2.94 -9.60
C ILE A 2 -9.72 -1.90 -10.50
N ALA A 3 -9.46 -2.26 -11.76
CA ALA A 3 -8.82 -1.38 -12.73
C ALA A 3 -9.65 -0.13 -13.10
N ASP A 4 -10.96 -0.14 -12.79
CA ASP A 4 -11.94 0.93 -13.06
C ASP A 4 -12.39 1.62 -11.75
N GLU A 5 -12.52 0.84 -10.66
CA GLU A 5 -12.97 1.30 -9.34
C GLU A 5 -11.84 1.87 -8.47
N HIS A 6 -10.59 1.44 -8.69
CA HIS A 6 -9.42 1.83 -7.91
C HIS A 6 -8.23 2.21 -8.83
N PRO A 7 -8.30 3.36 -9.53
CA PRO A 7 -7.26 3.79 -10.47
C PRO A 7 -5.91 4.07 -9.80
N VAL A 8 -5.93 4.48 -8.53
CA VAL A 8 -4.72 4.70 -7.72
C VAL A 8 -4.05 3.38 -7.41
N LEU A 9 -4.82 2.39 -6.92
CA LEU A 9 -4.32 1.03 -6.68
C LEU A 9 -3.73 0.41 -7.94
N ARG A 10 -4.38 0.58 -9.10
CA ARG A 10 -3.84 0.11 -10.38
C ARG A 10 -2.47 0.72 -10.69
N THR A 11 -2.34 2.03 -10.52
CA THR A 11 -1.09 2.76 -10.79
C THR A 11 0.02 2.32 -9.83
N LEU A 12 -0.30 2.17 -8.55
CA LEU A 12 0.61 1.64 -7.53
C LEU A 12 1.12 0.25 -7.92
N LEU A 13 0.19 -0.68 -8.22
CA LEU A 13 0.54 -2.05 -8.60
C LEU A 13 1.42 -2.05 -9.85
N ALA A 14 1.05 -1.30 -10.89
CA ALA A 14 1.83 -1.20 -12.12
C ALA A 14 3.26 -0.67 -11.87
N ALA A 15 3.41 0.39 -11.06
CA ALA A 15 4.71 0.95 -10.70
C ALA A 15 5.57 -0.04 -9.90
N TYR A 16 4.93 -0.82 -9.03
CA TYR A 16 5.61 -1.80 -8.18
C TYR A 16 6.15 -3.01 -8.94
N LEU A 17 5.42 -3.42 -9.98
CA LEU A 17 5.71 -4.56 -10.83
C LEU A 17 6.62 -4.22 -12.02
N ASP A 18 6.79 -2.92 -12.31
CA ASP A 18 7.71 -2.47 -13.35
C ASP A 18 9.16 -2.76 -12.92
N GLN A 19 9.70 -3.86 -13.44
CA GLN A 19 11.09 -4.26 -13.23
C GLN A 19 12.05 -3.59 -14.23
N SER A 20 11.62 -2.57 -14.99
CA SER A 20 12.53 -1.87 -15.90
C SER A 20 13.56 -1.03 -15.14
N VAL A 21 13.31 -0.75 -13.86
CA VAL A 21 14.22 -0.05 -12.97
C VAL A 21 14.90 -1.09 -12.06
N GLY A 22 16.18 -1.36 -12.35
CA GLY A 22 16.97 -2.44 -11.77
C GLY A 22 17.05 -2.47 -10.25
N GLU A 23 17.30 -3.67 -9.72
CA GLU A 23 17.67 -4.05 -8.33
C GLU A 23 16.87 -3.49 -7.14
N MET A 24 15.95 -2.53 -7.31
CA MET A 24 15.15 -2.01 -6.20
C MET A 24 14.26 -3.10 -5.61
N SER A 25 14.40 -3.27 -4.31
CA SER A 25 13.58 -4.16 -3.53
C SER A 25 12.14 -3.68 -3.53
N GLN A 26 11.25 -4.63 -3.31
CA GLN A 26 9.83 -4.41 -3.16
C GLN A 26 9.52 -3.28 -2.14
N ALA A 27 10.21 -3.23 -1.01
CA ALA A 27 10.06 -2.16 -0.02
C ALA A 27 10.53 -0.77 -0.52
N GLU A 28 11.62 -0.73 -1.29
CA GLU A 28 12.20 0.54 -1.78
C GLU A 28 11.28 1.22 -2.79
N ARG A 29 10.56 0.45 -3.63
CA ARG A 29 9.56 1.00 -4.55
C ARG A 29 8.36 1.59 -3.82
N ILE A 30 7.96 1.01 -2.70
CA ILE A 30 6.92 1.59 -1.85
C ILE A 30 7.39 2.88 -1.21
N ALA A 31 8.62 2.90 -0.69
CA ALA A 31 9.21 4.11 -0.15
C ALA A 31 9.27 5.22 -1.21
N GLU A 32 9.70 4.90 -2.44
CA GLU A 32 9.74 5.85 -3.55
C GLU A 32 8.33 6.32 -3.96
N PHE A 33 7.35 5.42 -4.02
CA PHE A 33 5.97 5.81 -4.28
C PHE A 33 5.44 6.78 -3.22
N VAL A 34 5.70 6.50 -1.95
CA VAL A 34 5.28 7.36 -0.83
C VAL A 34 5.99 8.71 -0.84
N ASP A 35 7.28 8.75 -1.21
CA ASP A 35 8.07 9.98 -1.29
C ASP A 35 7.67 10.84 -2.51
N THR A 36 7.37 10.20 -3.63
CA THR A 36 7.04 10.87 -4.91
C THR A 36 5.60 11.35 -4.98
N ASN A 37 4.67 10.70 -4.28
CA ASN A 37 3.24 11.00 -4.35
C ASN A 37 2.75 11.74 -3.10
N ASP A 38 1.79 12.65 -3.29
CA ASP A 38 1.14 13.35 -2.17
C ASP A 38 0.52 12.40 -1.15
N SER A 39 0.51 12.82 0.12
CA SER A 39 -0.09 12.06 1.23
C SER A 39 -1.57 11.71 1.00
N SER A 40 -2.27 12.46 0.14
CA SER A 40 -3.64 12.15 -0.28
C SER A 40 -3.72 10.94 -1.20
N VAL A 41 -2.78 10.82 -2.15
CA VAL A 41 -2.66 9.66 -3.06
C VAL A 41 -2.26 8.43 -2.27
N VAL A 42 -1.31 8.58 -1.34
CA VAL A 42 -0.86 7.50 -0.46
C VAL A 42 -1.99 6.99 0.44
N ARG A 43 -2.77 7.89 1.05
CA ARG A 43 -3.96 7.52 1.84
C ARG A 43 -5.04 6.85 0.99
N GLN A 44 -5.28 7.32 -0.23
CA GLN A 44 -6.23 6.69 -1.14
C GLN A 44 -5.78 5.27 -1.50
N ALA A 45 -4.49 5.07 -1.79
CA ALA A 45 -3.93 3.76 -2.07
C ALA A 45 -4.11 2.79 -0.88
N LEU A 46 -3.89 3.26 0.35
CA LEU A 46 -4.17 2.47 1.56
C LEU A 46 -5.64 2.12 1.71
N ALA A 47 -6.54 3.09 1.50
CA ALA A 47 -7.98 2.86 1.58
C ALA A 47 -8.48 1.87 0.51
N ASP A 48 -7.92 1.95 -0.70
CA ASP A 48 -8.21 1.00 -1.78
C ASP A 48 -7.71 -0.41 -1.45
N LEU A 49 -6.52 -0.54 -0.87
CA LEU A 49 -5.98 -1.82 -0.39
C LEU A 49 -6.85 -2.42 0.70
N ASP A 50 -7.26 -1.61 1.69
CA ASP A 50 -8.12 -2.05 2.79
C ASP A 50 -9.50 -2.49 2.27
N ALA A 51 -10.10 -1.71 1.37
CA ALA A 51 -11.37 -2.07 0.73
C ALA A 51 -11.28 -3.39 -0.05
N VAL A 52 -10.16 -3.65 -0.75
CA VAL A 52 -9.93 -4.91 -1.46
C VAL A 52 -9.75 -6.07 -0.49
N LEU A 53 -8.99 -5.89 0.61
CA LEU A 53 -8.72 -6.92 1.62
C LEU A 53 -9.94 -7.22 2.51
N SER A 54 -10.81 -6.23 2.75
CA SER A 54 -12.02 -6.34 3.57
C SER A 54 -13.18 -7.05 2.85
N ARG A 55 -13.06 -7.24 1.52
CA ARG A 55 -14.06 -7.99 0.74
C ARG A 55 -13.98 -9.48 1.09
N PRO A 56 -15.13 -10.16 1.28
CA PRO A 56 -15.17 -11.60 1.52
C PRO A 56 -14.63 -12.41 0.33
N ASP A 57 -14.75 -11.86 -0.88
CA ASP A 57 -14.16 -12.39 -2.10
C ASP A 57 -13.27 -11.28 -2.73
N PRO A 58 -11.98 -11.22 -2.34
CA PRO A 58 -11.07 -10.24 -2.89
C PRO A 58 -10.79 -10.57 -4.37
N PRO A 59 -10.81 -9.57 -5.26
CA PRO A 59 -10.62 -9.73 -6.71
C PRO A 59 -9.19 -10.16 -7.11
N THR A 60 -8.78 -11.34 -6.65
CA THR A 60 -7.43 -11.90 -6.74
C THR A 60 -7.00 -12.19 -8.17
N GLU A 61 -7.90 -12.69 -9.04
CA GLU A 61 -7.58 -12.89 -10.46
C GLU A 61 -7.22 -11.58 -11.18
N GLU A 62 -7.91 -10.48 -10.86
CA GLU A 62 -7.66 -9.19 -11.49
C GLU A 62 -6.37 -8.55 -10.99
N VAL A 63 -6.09 -8.69 -9.68
CA VAL A 63 -4.78 -8.33 -9.11
C VAL A 63 -3.67 -9.19 -9.72
N GLN A 64 -3.90 -10.49 -9.94
CA GLN A 64 -2.92 -11.38 -10.59
C GLN A 64 -2.67 -11.00 -12.05
N ARG A 65 -3.70 -10.56 -12.78
CA ARG A 65 -3.58 -10.04 -14.15
C ARG A 65 -2.80 -8.72 -14.17
N LEU A 66 -3.09 -7.81 -13.23
CA LEU A 66 -2.31 -6.57 -13.07
C LEU A 66 -0.86 -6.87 -12.67
N ALA A 67 -0.67 -7.86 -11.80
CA ALA A 67 0.61 -8.47 -11.43
C ALA A 67 1.34 -9.14 -12.60
N ASN A 68 0.67 -9.31 -13.74
CA ASN A 68 1.16 -10.03 -14.91
C ASN A 68 1.76 -11.41 -14.52
N HIS A 69 1.10 -12.11 -13.60
CA HIS A 69 1.55 -13.37 -13.01
C HIS A 69 2.94 -13.33 -12.33
N ARG A 70 3.41 -12.16 -11.94
CA ARG A 70 4.67 -11.96 -11.20
C ARG A 70 4.48 -11.86 -9.69
N LEU A 71 3.37 -12.39 -9.17
CA LEU A 71 3.31 -12.63 -7.73
C LEU A 71 4.43 -13.63 -7.38
N PRO A 72 5.08 -13.50 -6.21
CA PRO A 72 6.00 -14.53 -5.76
C PRO A 72 5.24 -15.86 -5.70
N ASP A 73 5.79 -16.92 -6.31
CA ASP A 73 5.15 -18.25 -6.46
C ASP A 73 4.57 -18.82 -5.13
N ASP A 74 5.15 -18.45 -3.99
CA ASP A 74 4.72 -18.91 -2.65
C ASP A 74 3.77 -17.95 -1.90
N THR A 75 3.38 -16.81 -2.49
CA THR A 75 2.60 -15.77 -1.78
C THR A 75 1.19 -15.65 -2.32
N SER A 76 0.20 -15.95 -1.47
CA SER A 76 -1.22 -15.65 -1.74
C SER A 76 -1.38 -14.18 -2.09
N THR A 77 -2.17 -13.87 -3.13
CA THR A 77 -2.44 -12.48 -3.56
C THR A 77 -2.86 -11.57 -2.41
N THR A 78 -3.67 -12.07 -1.46
CA THR A 78 -4.06 -11.35 -0.25
C THR A 78 -2.89 -11.06 0.70
N ALA A 79 -2.00 -12.04 0.93
CA ALA A 79 -0.81 -11.85 1.75
C ALA A 79 0.16 -10.83 1.12
N TRP A 80 0.27 -10.85 -0.20
CA TRP A 80 1.06 -9.89 -0.96
C TRP A 80 0.49 -8.46 -0.88
N LEU A 81 -0.82 -8.30 -1.05
CA LEU A 81 -1.50 -7.01 -0.89
C LEU A 81 -1.39 -6.47 0.54
N ASP A 82 -1.50 -7.34 1.54
CA ASP A 82 -1.32 -6.95 2.94
C ASP A 82 0.12 -6.52 3.24
N SER A 83 1.13 -7.18 2.64
CA SER A 83 2.53 -6.75 2.72
C SER A 83 2.74 -5.36 2.12
N ILE A 84 2.12 -5.07 0.96
CA ILE A 84 2.14 -3.73 0.36
C ILE A 84 1.51 -2.70 1.30
N ARG A 85 0.33 -2.99 1.85
CA ARG A 85 -0.39 -2.13 2.80
C ARG A 85 0.48 -1.81 4.02
N GLN A 86 1.08 -2.82 4.63
CA GLN A 86 1.96 -2.66 5.81
C GLN A 86 3.18 -1.79 5.48
N ALA A 87 3.81 -2.00 4.32
CA ALA A 87 4.95 -1.20 3.91
C ALA A 87 4.54 0.26 3.65
N ILE A 88 3.42 0.52 2.97
CA ILE A 88 2.94 1.89 2.74
C ILE A 88 2.60 2.57 4.07
N SER A 89 1.93 1.87 5.00
CA SER A 89 1.63 2.41 6.33
C SER A 89 2.90 2.74 7.12
N THR A 90 3.91 1.87 7.05
CA THR A 90 5.21 2.09 7.69
C THR A 90 5.95 3.30 7.11
N HIS A 91 5.99 3.44 5.78
CA HIS A 91 6.74 4.50 5.11
C HIS A 91 6.01 5.86 5.09
N SER A 92 4.68 5.85 5.01
CA SER A 92 3.88 7.09 4.95
C SER A 92 3.74 7.78 6.31
N GLY A 93 4.16 7.14 7.39
CA GLY A 93 3.86 7.60 8.74
C GLY A 93 2.36 7.67 9.01
N VAL A 94 1.51 7.11 8.12
CA VAL A 94 0.10 6.82 8.40
C VAL A 94 0.09 5.60 9.30
N VAL A 95 0.58 5.82 10.52
CA VAL A 95 0.11 5.14 11.70
C VAL A 95 -1.33 5.63 11.84
N GLU A 96 -2.32 4.77 11.64
CA GLU A 96 -3.58 5.01 12.34
C GLU A 96 -3.20 5.26 13.79
N GLN A 97 -3.52 6.45 14.26
CA GLN A 97 -3.09 7.02 15.53
C GLN A 97 -3.07 5.96 16.63
N SER A 98 -1.88 5.53 17.03
CA SER A 98 -1.62 5.32 18.44
C SER A 98 -1.01 6.63 18.94
N GLU A 99 -1.86 7.58 19.32
CA GLU A 99 -1.45 8.66 20.22
C GLU A 99 -0.96 8.01 21.53
N PRO A 100 0.32 8.15 21.90
CA PRO A 100 0.69 8.97 23.06
C PRO A 100 2.07 9.67 22.88
N PRO A 101 2.49 10.65 23.72
CA PRO A 101 1.91 11.10 24.99
C PRO A 101 1.16 12.41 24.82
N GLY A 102 0.11 12.63 25.62
CA GLY A 102 -0.40 13.97 25.80
C GLY A 102 0.74 14.90 26.23
N GLU A 103 1.06 15.86 25.36
CA GLU A 103 1.64 17.13 25.76
C GLU A 103 0.69 17.77 26.78
N GLY A 104 0.90 17.42 28.05
CA GLY A 104 0.44 18.21 29.17
C GLY A 104 1.49 19.27 29.48
N ASP A 105 1.59 20.29 28.65
CA ASP A 105 2.15 21.57 29.07
C ASP A 105 1.25 22.15 30.18
N GLY A 106 1.82 22.47 31.34
CA GLY A 106 1.19 23.43 32.25
C GLY A 106 1.52 23.27 33.75
N PRO A 107 1.84 24.37 34.45
CA PRO A 107 2.65 24.38 35.67
C PRO A 107 1.81 24.20 36.94
N ARG A 108 2.39 23.58 37.98
CA ARG A 108 1.86 23.70 39.36
C ARG A 108 2.97 23.78 40.41
N ARG A 109 3.20 25.04 40.83
CA ARG A 109 3.59 25.55 42.15
C ARG A 109 4.89 25.08 42.80
#